data_AF-A0A1S4D1Q7-F1
#
_entry.id   AF-A0A1S4D1Q7-F1
#
_cell.length_a   1.000
_cell.length_b   1.000
_cell.length_c   1.000
_cell.angle_alpha   90.00
_cell.angle_beta   90.00
_cell.angle_gamma   90.00
#
_symmetry.space_group_name_H-M   'P 1'
#
loop_
_entity.id
_entity.type
_entity.pdbx_description
1 polymer ?
#
loop_
_entity_poly.entity_id
_entity_poly.type
_entity_poly.pdbx_seq_one_letter_code
_entity_poly.pdbx_strand_id
1 'polypeptide(L)'
;MQNAKNAILTGSSAGGLATILNCDKFKSFFPDDVKVKCVANAGFFINAKTIFGTSDIQEMYQKVVTLHGSAKNLPPSCASAMEPSLFLEWSS
;
A
#
# COMPACT_ATOMS: atom_id res chain seq x y z
N MET A 1 -17.86 -14.92 4.19
CA MET A 1 -17.40 -14.70 2.80
C MET A 1 -17.73 -15.84 1.84
N GLN A 2 -18.05 -17.05 2.31
CA GLN A 2 -18.20 -18.26 1.48
C GLN A 2 -19.17 -18.17 0.27
N ASN A 3 -20.16 -17.27 0.29
CA ASN A 3 -21.16 -17.17 -0.79
C ASN A 3 -21.05 -15.84 -1.58
N ALA A 4 -20.00 -15.05 -1.37
CA ALA A 4 -19.84 -13.78 -2.06
C ALA A 4 -19.43 -14.02 -3.52
N LYS A 5 -20.13 -13.42 -4.49
CA LYS A 5 -19.74 -13.45 -5.91
C LYS A 5 -18.75 -12.35 -6.28
N ASN A 6 -18.78 -11.24 -5.53
CA ASN A 6 -17.90 -10.11 -5.70
C ASN A 6 -17.46 -9.60 -4.32
N ALA A 7 -16.24 -9.11 -4.22
CA ALA A 7 -15.73 -8.44 -3.03
C ALA A 7 -14.92 -7.22 -3.43
N ILE A 8 -15.07 -6.12 -2.68
CA ILE A 8 -14.33 -4.88 -2.91
C ILE A 8 -13.59 -4.51 -1.65
N LEU A 9 -12.27 -4.31 -1.76
CA LEU A 9 -11.48 -3.62 -0.74
C LEU A 9 -11.31 -2.16 -1.16
N THR A 10 -11.68 -1.24 -0.29
CA THR A 10 -11.53 0.18 -0.53
C THR A 10 -11.08 0.90 0.72
N GLY A 11 -10.38 2.01 0.53
CA GLY A 11 -9.93 2.86 1.61
C GLY A 11 -9.51 4.23 1.10
N SER A 12 -9.49 5.20 2.01
CA SER A 12 -9.08 6.58 1.71
C SER A 12 -7.80 6.95 2.45
N SER A 13 -6.94 7.77 1.84
CA SER A 13 -5.70 8.26 2.46
C SER A 13 -4.81 7.08 2.90
N ALA A 14 -4.42 7.00 4.18
CA ALA A 14 -3.71 5.85 4.74
C ALA A 14 -4.44 4.50 4.49
N GLY A 15 -5.77 4.51 4.45
CA GLY A 15 -6.57 3.33 4.10
C GLY A 15 -6.50 2.97 2.61
N GLY A 16 -6.28 3.95 1.74
CA GLY A 16 -6.02 3.73 0.31
C GLY A 16 -4.66 3.06 0.10
N LEU A 17 -3.62 3.56 0.78
CA LEU A 17 -2.31 2.90 0.81
C LEU A 17 -2.41 1.47 1.33
N ALA A 18 -3.11 1.27 2.46
CA ALA A 18 -3.36 -0.07 2.99
C ALA A 18 -4.12 -0.98 2.01
N THR A 19 -5.04 -0.42 1.22
CA THR A 19 -5.76 -1.15 0.15
C THR A 19 -4.80 -1.65 -0.92
N ILE A 20 -3.83 -0.84 -1.33
CA ILE A 20 -2.81 -1.25 -2.32
C ILE A 20 -1.93 -2.36 -1.74
N LEU A 21 -1.42 -2.17 -0.52
CA LEU A 21 -0.53 -3.12 0.15
C LEU A 21 -1.16 -4.49 0.42
N ASN A 22 -2.49 -4.54 0.63
CA ASN A 22 -3.18 -5.75 1.07
C ASN A 22 -4.11 -6.34 0.02
N CYS A 23 -4.17 -5.80 -1.21
CA CYS A 23 -5.12 -6.28 -2.22
C CYS A 23 -4.95 -7.78 -2.52
N ASP A 24 -3.72 -8.24 -2.73
CA ASP A 24 -3.45 -9.66 -3.02
C ASP A 24 -3.78 -10.56 -1.82
N LYS A 25 -3.45 -10.12 -0.60
CA LYS A 25 -3.80 -10.82 0.63
C LYS A 25 -5.32 -10.89 0.81
N PHE A 26 -6.02 -9.79 0.55
CA PHE A 26 -7.48 -9.76 0.60
C PHE A 26 -8.08 -10.73 -0.42
N LYS A 27 -7.54 -10.76 -1.65
CA LYS A 27 -7.95 -11.73 -2.68
C LYS A 27 -7.74 -13.17 -2.23
N SER A 28 -6.65 -13.47 -1.52
CA SER A 28 -6.34 -14.83 -1.04
C SER A 28 -7.34 -15.40 -0.03
N PHE A 29 -8.20 -14.56 0.55
CA PHE A 29 -9.27 -15.03 1.46
C PHE A 29 -10.50 -15.57 0.74
N PHE A 30 -10.56 -15.46 -0.59
CA PHE A 30 -11.69 -15.90 -1.39
C PHE A 30 -11.30 -17.05 -2.34
N PRO A 31 -12.25 -17.95 -2.67
CA PRO A 31 -12.07 -18.89 -3.77
C PRO A 31 -11.95 -18.16 -5.12
N ASP A 32 -11.37 -18.83 -6.13
CA ASP A 32 -11.04 -18.23 -7.43
C ASP A 32 -12.25 -17.74 -8.25
N ASP A 33 -13.46 -18.24 -7.96
CA ASP A 33 -14.69 -17.83 -8.64
C ASP A 33 -15.23 -16.48 -8.14
N VAL A 34 -14.69 -15.95 -7.04
CA VAL A 34 -15.06 -14.65 -6.49
C VAL A 34 -14.31 -13.53 -7.20
N LYS A 35 -15.05 -12.55 -7.74
CA LYS A 35 -14.46 -11.36 -8.37
C LYS A 35 -14.04 -10.36 -7.31
N VAL A 36 -12.74 -10.28 -7.05
CA VAL A 36 -12.15 -9.30 -6.13
C VAL A 36 -11.67 -8.07 -6.89
N LYS A 37 -12.02 -6.88 -6.40
CA LYS A 37 -11.52 -5.59 -6.86
C LYS A 37 -11.00 -4.76 -5.68
N CYS A 38 -10.00 -3.93 -5.94
CA CYS A 38 -9.43 -3.03 -4.94
C CYS A 38 -9.47 -1.60 -5.49
N VAL A 39 -9.88 -0.65 -4.66
CA VAL A 39 -10.00 0.77 -5.02
C VAL A 39 -9.33 1.61 -3.95
N ALA A 40 -8.15 2.13 -4.26
CA ALA A 40 -7.42 3.01 -3.38
C ALA A 40 -7.74 4.46 -3.68
N ASN A 41 -8.45 5.12 -2.76
CA ASN A 41 -8.79 6.53 -2.90
C ASN A 41 -7.74 7.40 -2.19
N ALA A 42 -7.09 8.33 -2.90
CA ALA A 42 -6.04 9.19 -2.33
C ALA A 42 -4.96 8.42 -1.54
N GLY A 43 -4.65 7.19 -1.96
CA GLY A 43 -3.72 6.29 -1.27
C GLY A 43 -2.29 6.29 -1.81
N PHE A 44 -2.03 7.07 -2.85
CA PHE A 44 -0.72 7.21 -3.48
C PHE A 44 -0.05 8.50 -3.04
N PHE A 45 1.23 8.41 -2.65
CA PHE A 45 1.97 9.51 -2.04
C PHE A 45 3.28 9.72 -2.77
N ILE A 46 3.35 10.71 -3.66
CA ILE A 46 4.52 10.88 -4.53
C ILE A 46 5.79 11.16 -3.72
N ASN A 47 6.86 10.44 -4.05
CA ASN A 47 8.21 10.82 -3.61
C ASN A 47 8.71 12.01 -4.43
N ALA A 48 8.47 13.22 -3.93
CA ALA A 48 8.95 14.44 -4.54
C ALA A 48 9.45 15.41 -3.47
N LYS A 49 10.31 16.33 -3.91
CA LYS A 49 10.70 17.48 -3.10
C LYS A 49 9.49 18.37 -2.86
N THR A 50 9.42 18.94 -1.66
CA THR A 50 8.44 19.98 -1.33
C THR A 50 8.72 21.26 -2.14
N ILE A 51 7.84 22.25 -2.07
CA ILE A 51 8.06 23.58 -2.66
C ILE A 51 9.30 24.29 -2.10
N PHE A 52 9.80 23.86 -0.94
CA PHE A 52 11.03 24.37 -0.33
C PHE A 52 12.28 23.56 -0.73
N GLY A 53 12.13 22.55 -1.59
CA GLY A 53 13.23 21.71 -2.07
C GLY A 53 13.68 20.61 -1.10
N THR A 54 12.94 20.39 -0.02
CA THR A 54 13.21 19.37 1.02
C THR A 54 12.58 18.03 0.70
N SER A 55 13.13 16.93 1.22
CA SER A 55 12.62 15.56 1.04
C SER A 55 11.74 15.09 2.21
N ASP A 56 10.94 16.01 2.78
CA ASP A 56 10.21 15.77 4.04
C ASP A 56 9.25 14.57 3.98
N ILE A 57 8.64 14.31 2.81
CA ILE A 57 7.75 13.17 2.59
C ILE A 57 8.53 11.86 2.76
N GLN A 58 9.71 11.75 2.15
CA GLN A 58 10.56 10.58 2.25
C GLN A 58 11.03 10.32 3.68
N GLU A 59 11.46 11.38 4.37
CA GLU A 59 11.86 11.29 5.78
C GLU A 59 10.71 10.87 6.68
N MET A 60 9.50 11.36 6.41
CA MET A 60 8.29 10.96 7.14
C MET A 60 8.02 9.46 6.96
N TYR A 61 8.01 8.95 5.73
CA TYR A 61 7.78 7.53 5.49
C TYR A 61 8.88 6.63 6.05
N GLN A 62 10.13 7.06 6.00
CA GLN A 62 11.23 6.36 6.66
C GLN A 62 10.99 6.23 8.17
N LYS A 63 10.57 7.32 8.84
CA LYS A 63 10.20 7.28 10.27
C LYS A 63 9.04 6.32 10.54
N VAL A 64 8.01 6.31 9.67
CA VAL A 64 6.88 5.38 9.78
C VAL A 64 7.34 3.92 9.66
N VAL A 65 8.16 3.61 8.67
CA VAL A 65 8.70 2.26 8.46
C VAL A 65 9.50 1.81 9.66
N THR A 66 10.41 2.65 10.16
CA THR A 66 11.27 2.33 11.30
C THR A 66 10.45 2.16 12.58
N LEU A 67 9.54 3.07 12.87
CA LEU A 67 8.74 3.05 14.10
C LEU A 67 7.83 1.81 14.18
N HIS A 68 7.19 1.45 13.07
CA HIS A 68 6.24 0.34 13.03
C HIS A 68 6.85 -1.00 12.57
N GLY A 69 8.12 -1.00 12.16
CA GLY A 69 8.77 -2.18 11.57
C GLY A 69 7.98 -2.73 10.38
N SER A 70 7.37 -1.85 9.58
CA SER A 70 6.36 -2.23 8.56
C SER A 70 6.98 -2.84 7.30
N ALA A 71 8.29 -2.72 7.12
CA ALA A 71 9.02 -3.31 5.99
C ALA A 71 8.73 -4.81 5.80
N LYS A 72 8.55 -5.56 6.90
CA LYS A 72 8.23 -6.99 6.89
C LYS A 72 6.87 -7.34 6.28
N ASN A 73 6.00 -6.35 6.13
CA ASN A 73 4.65 -6.52 5.59
C ASN A 73 4.56 -6.10 4.12
N LEU A 74 5.66 -5.65 3.51
CA LEU A 74 5.70 -5.29 2.11
C LEU A 74 5.72 -6.55 1.23
N PRO A 75 5.15 -6.49 0.01
CA PRO A 75 5.27 -7.58 -0.95
C PRO A 75 6.75 -7.94 -1.19
N PRO A 76 7.11 -9.23 -1.29
CA PRO A 76 8.51 -9.64 -1.49
C PRO A 76 9.15 -9.03 -2.75
N SER A 77 8.36 -8.90 -3.83
CA SER A 77 8.78 -8.26 -5.08
C SER A 77 9.12 -6.77 -4.92
N CYS A 78 8.52 -6.12 -3.93
CA CYS A 78 8.78 -4.74 -3.60
C CYS A 78 10.04 -4.62 -2.72
N ALA A 79 10.13 -5.45 -1.67
CA ALA A 79 11.24 -5.39 -0.72
C ALA A 79 12.61 -5.67 -1.37
N SER A 80 12.63 -6.38 -2.51
CA SER A 80 13.85 -6.62 -3.29
C SER A 80 14.17 -5.52 -4.31
N ALA A 81 13.22 -4.65 -4.64
CA ALA A 81 13.35 -3.67 -5.73
C ALA A 81 13.81 -2.29 -5.25
N MET A 82 13.47 -1.90 -4.02
CA MET A 82 13.78 -0.57 -3.47
C MET A 82 13.71 -0.55 -1.94
N GLU A 83 14.20 0.54 -1.35
CA GLU A 83 14.07 0.78 0.09
C GLU A 83 12.58 0.83 0.52
N PRO A 84 12.22 0.23 1.67
CA PRO A 84 10.84 0.18 2.14
C PRO A 84 10.12 1.53 2.26
N SER A 85 10.85 2.60 2.60
CA SER A 85 10.28 3.95 2.68
C SER A 85 9.81 4.46 1.32
N LEU A 86 10.60 4.20 0.28
CA LEU A 86 10.30 4.58 -1.10
C LEU A 86 9.08 3.83 -1.64
N PHE A 87 8.80 2.63 -1.17
CA PHE A 87 7.65 1.89 -1.68
C PHE A 87 6.31 2.38 -1.15
N LEU A 88 6.24 2.82 0.11
CA LEU A 88 5.03 3.45 0.64
C LEU A 88 4.65 4.74 -0.11
N GLU A 89 5.58 5.25 -0.90
CA GLU A 89 5.41 6.40 -1.78
C GLU A 89 5.00 5.98 -3.21
N TRP A 90 5.57 4.90 -3.75
CA TRP A 90 5.40 4.48 -5.15
C TRP A 90 4.26 3.49 -5.44
N SER A 91 3.36 3.26 -4.50
CA SER A 91 2.25 2.31 -4.68
C SER A 91 1.16 2.86 -5.64
N SER A 92 1.34 2.75 -6.96
CA SER A 92 0.29 2.95 -7.98
C SER A 92 0.53 2.06 -9.19
#